data_AF-A0A511NGI6-F1
#
_entry.id   AF-A0A511NGI6-F1
#
_cell.length_a   1.000
_cell.length_b   1.000
_cell.length_c   1.000
_cell.angle_alpha   90.00
_cell.angle_beta   90.00
_cell.angle_gamma   90.00
#
_symmetry.space_group_name_H-M   'P 1'
#
loop_
_entity.id
_entity.type
_entity.pdbx_description
1 polymer ?
#
loop_
_entity_poly.entity_id
_entity_poly.type
_entity_poly.pdbx_seq_one_letter_code
_entity_poly.pdbx_strand_id
1 'polypeptide(L)'
;MISWDKKIVRNNSLIYLLIFGFVTFISFLLTLNFEPENPKNTKQIELLKNYTPDFLHREIPLSFYTNRGFRDWYRYPLPYPYSINWVDTPNYGAEIIDERNIDDINFNEEGKIKINIKPIRLFSFNQKYLVAGVSSDDNYKKDSLTYIIFHFGSNKIEQFKNKIDLTKRTDELKFDRVDSMVSLEDYENKFH
;
A
#
# COMPACT_ATOMS: atom_id res chain seq x y z
N MET A 1 66.61 -2.04 -47.24
CA MET A 1 66.38 -0.70 -46.67
C MET A 1 64.96 -0.69 -46.08
N ILE A 2 64.88 -0.51 -44.76
CA ILE A 2 63.71 -0.11 -43.95
C ILE A 2 62.55 -1.13 -43.80
N SER A 3 62.59 -1.83 -42.66
CA SER A 3 61.50 -2.50 -41.96
C SER A 3 61.23 -1.70 -40.69
N TRP A 4 60.09 -1.02 -40.58
CA TRP A 4 59.43 -0.43 -39.38
C TRP A 4 58.00 -0.08 -39.87
N ASP A 5 56.87 -0.23 -39.18
CA ASP A 5 56.57 -0.44 -37.78
C ASP A 5 55.11 -0.96 -37.68
N LYS A 6 54.88 -2.14 -37.11
CA LYS A 6 53.54 -2.74 -36.93
C LYS A 6 53.21 -2.92 -35.45
N LYS A 7 53.55 -1.92 -34.63
CA LYS A 7 53.50 -2.03 -33.17
C LYS A 7 52.69 -0.95 -32.44
N ILE A 8 51.77 -0.25 -33.12
CA ILE A 8 50.92 0.80 -32.51
C ILE A 8 49.44 0.59 -32.86
N VAL A 9 48.86 -0.58 -32.58
CA VAL A 9 47.38 -0.73 -32.58
C VAL A 9 46.90 -1.59 -31.41
N ARG A 10 47.79 -2.26 -30.68
CA ARG A 10 47.40 -3.35 -29.77
C ARG A 10 47.13 -2.94 -28.32
N ASN A 11 47.29 -1.66 -27.96
CA ASN A 11 47.14 -1.20 -26.56
C ASN A 11 45.84 -0.46 -26.24
N ASN A 12 45.09 0.02 -27.24
CA ASN A 12 43.89 0.83 -26.95
C ASN A 12 42.66 -0.05 -26.63
N SER A 13 42.55 -1.24 -27.23
CA SER A 13 41.37 -2.11 -27.03
C SER A 13 41.24 -2.65 -25.60
N LEU A 14 42.37 -2.90 -24.91
CA LEU A 14 42.40 -3.36 -23.52
C LEU A 14 42.00 -2.25 -22.54
N ILE A 15 42.36 -1.00 -22.84
CA ILE A 15 41.99 0.17 -22.03
C ILE A 15 40.49 0.44 -22.13
N TYR A 16 39.90 0.34 -23.33
CA TYR A 16 38.45 0.51 -23.50
C TYR A 16 37.63 -0.58 -22.80
N LEU A 17 38.09 -1.84 -22.81
CA LEU A 17 37.43 -2.95 -22.10
C LEU A 17 37.48 -2.79 -20.57
N LEU A 18 38.59 -2.29 -20.03
CA LEU A 18 38.72 -2.00 -18.59
C LEU A 18 37.85 -0.82 -18.16
N ILE A 19 37.75 0.24 -18.97
CA ILE A 19 36.90 1.40 -18.68
C ILE A 19 35.42 1.03 -18.75
N PHE A 20 34.99 0.28 -19.78
CA PHE A 20 33.59 -0.16 -19.90
C PHE A 20 33.17 -1.08 -18.75
N GLY A 21 34.04 -2.02 -18.34
CA GLY A 21 33.78 -2.90 -17.20
C GLY A 21 33.73 -2.15 -15.86
N PHE A 22 34.51 -1.07 -15.71
CA PHE A 22 34.51 -0.26 -14.49
C PHE A 22 33.27 0.65 -14.40
N VAL A 23 32.81 1.20 -15.53
CA VAL A 23 31.59 2.02 -15.57
C VAL A 23 30.35 1.19 -15.29
N THR A 24 30.23 -0.03 -15.83
CA THR A 24 29.10 -0.93 -15.51
C THR A 24 29.14 -1.43 -14.07
N PHE A 25 30.33 -1.69 -13.52
CA PHE A 25 30.48 -2.08 -12.12
C PHE A 25 30.16 -0.94 -11.14
N ILE A 26 30.52 0.30 -11.48
CA ILE A 26 30.12 1.50 -10.72
C ILE A 26 28.61 1.72 -10.81
N SER A 27 27.98 1.57 -11.98
CA SER A 27 26.52 1.64 -12.10
C SER A 27 25.82 0.54 -11.29
N PHE A 28 26.36 -0.68 -11.26
CA PHE A 28 25.84 -1.79 -10.45
C PHE A 28 26.01 -1.54 -8.94
N LEU A 29 27.14 -0.98 -8.50
CA LEU A 29 27.38 -0.57 -7.11
C LEU A 29 26.54 0.63 -6.68
N LEU A 30 26.26 1.58 -7.59
CA LEU A 30 25.33 2.69 -7.33
C LEU A 30 23.88 2.22 -7.24
N THR A 31 23.52 1.13 -7.94
CA THR A 31 22.19 0.52 -7.84
C THR A 31 22.04 -0.28 -6.53
N LEU A 32 23.14 -0.85 -6.01
CA LEU A 32 23.16 -1.60 -4.74
C LEU A 32 23.22 -0.72 -3.47
N ASN A 33 23.59 0.55 -3.59
CA ASN A 33 23.68 1.49 -2.47
C ASN A 33 22.44 2.41 -2.33
N PHE A 34 21.41 2.20 -3.13
CA PHE A 34 20.10 2.76 -2.85
C PHE A 34 19.41 1.83 -1.82
N GLU A 35 19.86 1.88 -0.58
CA GLU A 35 18.92 1.60 0.51
C GLU A 35 17.87 2.71 0.42
N PRO A 36 16.60 2.42 0.06
CA PRO A 36 15.57 3.44 0.13
C PRO A 36 15.60 3.97 1.57
N GLU A 37 15.68 5.30 1.73
CA GLU A 37 15.60 5.95 3.05
C GLU A 37 14.59 5.19 3.88
N ASN A 38 15.04 4.60 5.00
CA ASN A 38 14.16 3.83 5.88
C ASN A 38 13.01 4.77 6.26
N PRO A 39 11.83 4.59 5.66
CA PRO A 39 10.76 5.56 5.76
C PRO A 39 10.44 5.64 7.23
N LYS A 40 10.53 6.85 7.81
CA LYS A 40 10.32 7.12 9.25
C LYS A 40 9.25 6.16 9.76
N ASN A 41 9.69 5.16 10.53
CA ASN A 41 8.81 4.09 10.97
C ASN A 41 7.80 4.70 11.93
N THR A 42 6.64 5.09 11.41
CA THR A 42 5.61 5.72 12.22
C THR A 42 4.95 4.68 13.09
N LYS A 43 4.40 5.10 14.23
CA LYS A 43 3.61 4.22 15.12
C LYS A 43 2.49 3.50 14.35
N GLN A 44 1.97 4.12 13.29
CA GLN A 44 0.96 3.52 12.44
C GLN A 44 1.51 2.38 11.59
N ILE A 45 2.70 2.52 11.01
CA ILE A 45 3.35 1.42 10.26
C ILE A 45 3.65 0.25 11.20
N GLU A 46 4.14 0.51 12.41
CA GLU A 46 4.37 -0.53 13.43
C GLU A 46 3.08 -1.24 13.82
N LEU A 47 1.99 -0.50 14.02
CA LEU A 47 0.67 -1.07 14.30
C LEU A 47 0.19 -1.98 13.16
N LEU A 48 0.33 -1.55 11.91
CA LEU A 48 -0.08 -2.33 10.73
C LEU A 48 0.75 -3.61 10.56
N LYS A 49 2.05 -3.54 10.82
CA LYS A 49 2.92 -4.71 10.87
C LYS A 49 2.43 -5.68 11.95
N ASN A 50 2.16 -5.22 13.16
CA ASN A 50 1.68 -6.07 14.26
C ASN A 50 0.30 -6.73 14.02
N TYR A 51 -0.50 -6.22 13.08
CA TYR A 51 -1.75 -6.86 12.66
C TYR A 51 -1.55 -7.96 11.62
N THR A 52 -0.38 -8.01 11.00
CA THR A 52 -0.05 -9.08 10.07
C THR A 52 0.41 -10.31 10.88
N PRO A 53 0.04 -11.54 10.48
CA PRO A 53 0.64 -12.74 11.06
C PRO A 53 2.16 -12.79 10.83
N ASP A 54 2.92 -13.20 11.85
CA ASP A 54 4.39 -13.20 11.82
C ASP A 54 5.00 -13.95 10.63
N PHE A 55 4.34 -15.01 10.16
CA PHE A 55 4.84 -15.81 9.03
C PHE A 55 4.81 -15.06 7.70
N LEU A 56 4.01 -13.99 7.57
CA LEU A 56 3.94 -13.15 6.37
C LEU A 56 4.87 -11.93 6.45
N HIS A 57 5.43 -11.59 7.62
CA HIS A 57 6.25 -10.37 7.79
C HIS A 57 7.46 -10.28 6.86
N ARG A 58 8.04 -11.42 6.48
CA ARG A 58 9.22 -11.47 5.59
C ARG A 58 8.87 -11.33 4.10
N GLU A 59 7.60 -11.52 3.75
CA GLU A 59 7.12 -11.56 2.36
C GLU A 59 6.48 -10.23 1.94
N ILE A 60 6.16 -9.35 2.89
CA ILE A 60 5.49 -8.09 2.59
C ILE A 60 6.53 -7.02 2.27
N PRO A 61 6.52 -6.46 1.05
CA PRO A 61 7.45 -5.41 0.69
C PRO A 61 7.17 -4.16 1.52
N LEU A 62 8.22 -3.47 1.97
CA LEU A 62 8.10 -2.24 2.75
C LEU A 62 7.25 -1.17 2.03
N SER A 63 7.30 -1.16 0.70
CA SER A 63 6.49 -0.30 -0.17
C SER A 63 4.99 -0.46 0.07
N PHE A 64 4.50 -1.61 0.53
CA PHE A 64 3.09 -1.78 0.89
C PHE A 64 2.65 -0.78 1.97
N TYR A 65 3.51 -0.50 2.95
CA TYR A 65 3.16 0.40 4.06
C TYR A 65 3.45 1.87 3.76
N THR A 66 4.29 2.15 2.78
CA THR A 66 4.86 3.49 2.55
C THR A 66 4.39 4.11 1.26
N ASN A 67 3.93 3.31 0.30
CA ASN A 67 3.32 3.80 -0.93
C ASN A 67 1.92 4.38 -0.66
N ARG A 68 1.77 5.67 -0.97
CA ARG A 68 0.53 6.45 -0.78
C ARG A 68 -0.24 6.73 -2.07
N GLY A 69 0.19 6.15 -3.17
CA GLY A 69 -0.35 6.40 -4.50
C GLY A 69 0.57 7.25 -5.39
N PHE A 70 0.11 7.51 -6.61
CA PHE A 70 0.82 8.28 -7.62
C PHE A 70 -0.18 9.09 -8.46
N ARG A 71 0.10 10.39 -8.64
CA ARG A 71 -0.74 11.36 -9.35
C ARG A 71 -2.13 11.51 -8.73
N ASP A 72 -3.17 11.17 -9.48
CA ASP A 72 -4.59 11.23 -9.15
C ASP A 72 -5.06 9.98 -8.42
N TRP A 73 -4.25 8.92 -8.36
CA TRP A 73 -4.52 7.72 -7.61
C TRP A 73 -3.85 7.78 -6.24
N TYR A 74 -4.66 7.57 -5.20
CA TYR A 74 -4.21 7.59 -3.82
C TYR A 74 -4.54 6.27 -3.12
N ARG A 75 -3.76 5.96 -2.10
CA ARG A 75 -3.80 4.66 -1.41
C ARG A 75 -3.40 4.78 0.04
N TYR A 76 -4.19 4.21 0.95
CA TYR A 76 -3.83 4.03 2.35
C TYR A 76 -3.81 2.56 2.76
N PRO A 77 -2.71 2.08 3.38
CA PRO A 77 -2.62 0.67 3.79
C PRO A 77 -3.55 0.39 4.97
N LEU A 78 -4.18 -0.78 4.92
CA LEU A 78 -4.84 -1.46 6.03
C LEU A 78 -3.97 -2.66 6.46
N PRO A 79 -4.40 -3.54 7.38
CA PRO A 79 -3.68 -4.80 7.61
C PRO A 79 -3.47 -5.53 6.28
N TYR A 80 -2.23 -5.97 6.04
CA TYR A 80 -1.89 -6.67 4.81
C TYR A 80 -2.83 -7.87 4.63
N PRO A 81 -3.37 -8.10 3.42
CA PRO A 81 -3.03 -7.48 2.13
C PRO A 81 -3.92 -6.31 1.68
N TYR A 82 -4.69 -5.71 2.59
CA TYR A 82 -5.75 -4.80 2.20
C TYR A 82 -5.28 -3.33 2.19
N SER A 83 -5.85 -2.54 1.30
CA SER A 83 -5.68 -1.09 1.24
C SER A 83 -7.02 -0.41 0.92
N ILE A 84 -7.10 0.89 1.21
CA ILE A 84 -8.16 1.75 0.69
C ILE A 84 -7.58 2.61 -0.42
N ASN A 85 -8.17 2.53 -1.61
CA ASN A 85 -7.75 3.27 -2.78
C ASN A 85 -8.85 4.24 -3.22
N TRP A 86 -8.47 5.39 -3.77
CA TRP A 86 -9.41 6.31 -4.42
C TRP A 86 -8.71 7.06 -5.55
N VAL A 87 -9.52 7.67 -6.41
CA VAL A 87 -9.05 8.53 -7.50
C VAL A 87 -9.64 9.91 -7.31
N ASP A 88 -8.86 10.94 -7.66
CA ASP A 88 -9.18 12.37 -7.56
C ASP A 88 -9.38 12.88 -6.13
N THR A 89 -10.46 12.48 -5.46
CA THR A 89 -10.76 12.93 -4.10
C THR A 89 -11.21 11.78 -3.22
N PRO A 90 -10.84 11.76 -1.92
CA PRO A 90 -11.25 10.71 -0.98
C PRO A 90 -12.77 10.63 -0.82
N ASN A 91 -13.48 11.70 -1.19
CA ASN A 91 -14.93 11.77 -1.16
C ASN A 91 -15.59 11.06 -2.36
N TYR A 92 -14.86 10.59 -3.35
CA TYR A 92 -15.43 9.84 -4.47
C TYR A 92 -14.72 8.49 -4.62
N GLY A 93 -15.49 7.41 -4.49
CA GLY A 93 -15.02 6.09 -4.90
C GLY A 93 -14.01 5.38 -4.00
N ALA A 94 -13.74 5.86 -2.77
CA ALA A 94 -12.86 5.17 -1.83
C ALA A 94 -13.29 3.71 -1.60
N GLU A 95 -12.42 2.78 -1.97
CA GLU A 95 -12.71 1.36 -2.10
C GLU A 95 -11.64 0.48 -1.45
N ILE A 96 -12.03 -0.67 -0.92
CA ILE A 96 -11.06 -1.66 -0.42
C ILE A 96 -10.54 -2.49 -1.59
N ILE A 97 -9.22 -2.57 -1.67
CA ILE A 97 -8.49 -3.43 -2.60
C ILE A 97 -7.75 -4.50 -1.80
N ASP A 98 -7.78 -5.72 -2.30
CA ASP A 98 -6.90 -6.81 -1.89
C ASP A 98 -5.71 -6.86 -2.86
N GLU A 99 -4.52 -6.67 -2.30
CA GLU A 99 -3.27 -6.46 -3.03
C GLU A 99 -2.31 -7.66 -2.96
N ARG A 100 -2.80 -8.86 -2.58
CA ARG A 100 -1.95 -10.08 -2.50
C ARG A 100 -1.19 -10.43 -3.76
N ASN A 101 -1.76 -10.09 -4.92
CA ASN A 101 -1.27 -10.50 -6.23
C ASN A 101 -0.69 -9.32 -7.02
N ILE A 102 -0.24 -8.27 -6.34
CA ILE A 102 0.30 -7.06 -6.98
C ILE A 102 1.81 -7.02 -6.76
N ASP A 103 2.56 -7.28 -7.83
CA ASP A 103 4.03 -7.22 -7.80
C ASP A 103 4.55 -5.77 -7.79
N ASP A 104 3.83 -4.84 -8.44
CA ASP A 104 4.14 -3.41 -8.44
C ASP A 104 2.89 -2.55 -8.22
N ILE A 105 2.79 -2.01 -7.01
CA ILE A 105 1.67 -1.21 -6.51
C ILE A 105 1.43 0.07 -7.35
N ASN A 106 2.47 0.60 -8.01
CA ASN A 106 2.37 1.86 -8.77
C ASN A 106 1.85 1.69 -10.20
N PHE A 107 2.03 0.52 -10.80
CA PHE A 107 1.85 0.35 -12.25
C PHE A 107 0.97 -0.82 -12.63
N ASN A 108 0.65 -1.72 -11.70
CA ASN A 108 -0.10 -2.91 -12.01
C ASN A 108 -1.55 -2.84 -11.49
N GLU A 109 -2.50 -2.64 -12.40
CA GLU A 109 -3.92 -2.89 -12.15
C GLU A 109 -4.25 -4.39 -12.23
N GLU A 110 -3.44 -5.17 -12.94
CA GLU A 110 -3.59 -6.63 -13.03
C GLU A 110 -3.25 -7.23 -11.66
N GLY A 111 -4.23 -7.93 -11.08
CA GLY A 111 -4.10 -8.52 -9.74
C GLY A 111 -4.81 -7.74 -8.62
N LYS A 112 -5.26 -6.50 -8.86
CA LYS A 112 -6.13 -5.77 -7.91
C LYS A 112 -7.49 -6.45 -7.81
N ILE A 113 -7.84 -6.96 -6.63
CA ILE A 113 -9.17 -7.53 -6.36
C ILE A 113 -10.00 -6.49 -5.60
N LYS A 114 -11.00 -5.93 -6.27
CA LYS A 114 -11.94 -4.95 -5.70
C LYS A 114 -12.97 -5.67 -4.83
N ILE A 115 -13.10 -5.27 -3.57
CA ILE A 115 -14.08 -5.84 -2.63
C ILE A 115 -15.48 -5.20 -2.79
N ASN A 116 -15.64 -4.22 -3.70
CA ASN A 116 -16.92 -3.55 -4.03
C ASN A 116 -17.65 -2.94 -2.83
N ILE A 117 -16.89 -2.39 -1.88
CA ILE A 117 -17.39 -1.60 -0.76
C ILE A 117 -17.12 -0.13 -1.09
N LYS A 118 -18.16 0.65 -1.42
CA LYS A 118 -17.99 2.05 -1.82
C LYS A 118 -19.18 2.95 -1.50
N PRO A 119 -18.92 4.27 -1.42
CA PRO A 119 -17.68 4.91 -0.96
C PRO A 119 -17.51 4.84 0.56
N ILE A 120 -16.31 4.49 1.02
CA ILE A 120 -15.93 4.52 2.44
C ILE A 120 -15.78 5.97 2.90
N ARG A 121 -16.44 6.32 4.01
CA ARG A 121 -16.40 7.68 4.59
C ARG A 121 -15.68 7.69 5.92
N LEU A 122 -16.01 6.72 6.76
CA LEU A 122 -15.49 6.55 8.10
C LEU A 122 -15.06 5.10 8.25
N PHE A 123 -13.96 4.85 8.93
CA PHE A 123 -13.52 3.48 9.15
C PHE A 123 -12.66 3.32 10.40
N SER A 124 -12.65 2.10 10.91
CA SER A 124 -11.78 1.63 11.98
C SER A 124 -11.46 0.16 11.71
N PHE A 125 -10.31 -0.31 12.15
CA PHE A 125 -9.92 -1.70 11.93
C PHE A 125 -9.03 -2.24 13.03
N ASN A 126 -9.02 -3.56 13.14
CA ASN A 126 -8.04 -4.33 13.88
C ASN A 126 -7.49 -5.46 12.99
N GLN A 127 -6.80 -6.43 13.57
CA GLN A 127 -6.23 -7.56 12.82
C GLN A 127 -7.26 -8.41 12.06
N LYS A 128 -8.54 -8.45 12.48
CA LYS A 128 -9.54 -9.38 11.95
C LYS A 128 -10.61 -8.69 11.11
N TYR A 129 -10.94 -7.46 11.46
CA TYR A 129 -12.11 -6.79 10.94
C TYR A 129 -11.78 -5.36 10.53
N LEU A 130 -12.41 -4.93 9.45
CA LEU A 130 -12.63 -3.53 9.12
C LEU A 130 -14.10 -3.21 9.40
N VAL A 131 -14.34 -2.13 10.12
CA VAL A 131 -15.67 -1.58 10.33
C VAL A 131 -15.70 -0.24 9.62
N ALA A 132 -16.69 -0.04 8.74
CA ALA A 132 -16.76 1.18 7.94
C ALA A 132 -18.19 1.72 7.84
N GLY A 133 -18.31 3.05 7.82
CA GLY A 133 -19.48 3.76 7.34
C GLY A 133 -19.33 4.06 5.85
N VAL A 134 -20.28 3.61 5.06
CA VAL A 134 -20.32 3.79 3.60
C VAL A 134 -21.57 4.57 3.20
N SER A 135 -21.44 5.46 2.22
CA SER A 135 -22.57 6.18 1.67
C SER A 135 -22.95 5.57 0.33
N SER A 136 -24.24 5.51 0.00
CA SER A 136 -24.71 5.10 -1.33
C SER A 136 -24.68 6.25 -2.35
N ASP A 137 -24.41 7.47 -1.90
CA ASP A 137 -24.40 8.68 -2.73
C ASP A 137 -23.01 9.31 -2.70
N ASP A 138 -22.57 9.72 -3.87
CA ASP A 138 -21.38 10.52 -4.10
C ASP A 138 -21.55 11.92 -3.46
N ASN A 139 -22.79 12.44 -3.39
CA ASN A 139 -23.15 13.63 -2.63
C ASN A 139 -23.39 13.29 -1.16
N TYR A 140 -22.31 13.16 -0.40
CA TYR A 140 -22.31 12.82 1.02
C TYR A 140 -23.33 13.65 1.84
N LYS A 141 -24.36 12.96 2.36
CA LYS A 141 -25.17 13.43 3.48
C LYS A 141 -24.79 12.59 4.70
N LYS A 142 -24.34 13.24 5.77
CA LYS A 142 -23.85 12.56 7.00
C LYS A 142 -24.86 11.56 7.59
N ASP A 143 -26.15 11.78 7.35
CA ASP A 143 -27.25 10.95 7.86
C ASP A 143 -27.62 9.76 6.95
N SER A 144 -26.94 9.57 5.81
CA SER A 144 -27.23 8.48 4.85
C SER A 144 -26.28 7.29 4.91
N LEU A 145 -25.47 7.20 5.97
CA LEU A 145 -24.50 6.11 6.09
C LEU A 145 -25.20 4.77 6.35
N THR A 146 -24.84 3.78 5.54
CA THR A 146 -24.94 2.38 5.95
C THR A 146 -23.60 1.96 6.55
N TYR A 147 -23.62 0.94 7.40
CA TYR A 147 -22.43 0.48 8.07
C TYR A 147 -22.12 -0.95 7.64
N ILE A 148 -20.85 -1.29 7.61
CA ILE A 148 -20.41 -2.63 7.27
C ILE A 148 -19.35 -3.14 8.24
N ILE A 149 -19.26 -4.46 8.33
CA ILE A 149 -18.12 -5.18 8.88
C ILE A 149 -17.56 -6.07 7.77
N PHE A 150 -16.33 -5.80 7.36
CA PHE A 150 -15.57 -6.64 6.46
C PHE A 150 -14.61 -7.55 7.25
N HIS A 151 -14.69 -8.84 6.99
CA HIS A 151 -13.88 -9.87 7.65
C HIS A 151 -12.66 -10.20 6.79
N PHE A 152 -11.47 -9.76 7.23
CA PHE A 152 -10.23 -9.92 6.47
C PHE A 152 -9.89 -11.39 6.18
N GLY A 153 -10.20 -12.31 7.10
CA GLY A 153 -9.87 -13.73 6.91
C GLY A 153 -10.76 -14.48 5.92
N SER A 154 -11.98 -14.01 5.67
CA SER A 154 -12.99 -14.77 4.91
C SER A 154 -13.63 -14.00 3.76
N ASN A 155 -13.23 -12.74 3.55
CA ASN A 155 -13.85 -11.80 2.63
C ASN A 155 -15.38 -11.62 2.83
N LYS A 156 -15.89 -11.95 4.02
CA LYS A 156 -17.33 -11.82 4.34
C LYS A 156 -17.64 -10.36 4.64
N ILE A 157 -18.79 -9.89 4.14
CA ILE A 157 -19.33 -8.55 4.43
C ILE A 157 -20.64 -8.73 5.21
N GLU A 158 -20.75 -8.06 6.35
CA GLU A 158 -22.01 -7.88 7.07
C GLU A 158 -22.44 -6.41 6.93
N GLN A 159 -23.71 -6.14 6.65
CA GLN A 159 -24.24 -4.79 6.44
C GLN A 159 -25.32 -4.45 7.46
N PHE A 160 -25.29 -3.21 7.95
CA PHE A 160 -26.14 -2.68 9.00
C PHE A 160 -26.70 -1.31 8.57
N LYS A 161 -27.98 -1.07 8.86
CA LYS A 161 -28.65 0.18 8.51
C LYS A 161 -28.38 1.31 9.51
N ASN A 162 -27.97 0.97 10.72
CA ASN A 162 -27.78 1.94 11.80
C ASN A 162 -26.57 1.57 12.67
N LYS A 163 -26.06 2.56 13.40
CA LYS A 163 -24.89 2.39 14.27
C LYS A 163 -25.17 1.48 15.47
N ILE A 164 -26.42 1.41 15.95
CA ILE A 164 -26.79 0.61 17.14
C ILE A 164 -26.58 -0.88 16.87
N ASP A 165 -27.10 -1.40 15.75
CA ASP A 165 -26.94 -2.80 15.36
C ASP A 165 -25.47 -3.14 15.08
N LEU A 166 -24.73 -2.20 14.48
CA LEU A 166 -23.30 -2.32 14.27
C LEU A 166 -22.54 -2.44 15.59
N THR A 167 -22.81 -1.55 16.55
CA THR A 167 -22.19 -1.57 17.88
C THR A 167 -22.46 -2.89 18.59
N LYS A 168 -23.72 -3.34 18.61
CA LYS A 168 -24.05 -4.65 19.18
C LYS A 168 -23.25 -5.79 18.54
N ARG A 169 -23.16 -5.81 17.21
CA ARG A 169 -22.42 -6.86 16.50
C ARG A 169 -20.93 -6.81 16.78
N THR A 170 -20.37 -5.61 16.88
CA THR A 170 -18.94 -5.43 17.15
C THR A 170 -18.56 -5.76 18.59
N ASP A 171 -19.46 -5.53 19.55
CA ASP A 171 -19.31 -6.02 20.92
C ASP A 171 -19.28 -7.56 20.98
N GLU A 172 -20.18 -8.23 20.23
CA GLU A 172 -20.18 -9.69 20.10
C GLU A 172 -18.86 -10.22 19.50
N LEU A 173 -18.29 -9.49 18.54
CA LEU A 173 -17.00 -9.80 17.91
C LEU A 173 -15.80 -9.36 18.76
N LYS A 174 -16.02 -8.73 19.92
CA LYS A 174 -14.99 -8.14 20.79
C LYS A 174 -14.07 -7.19 20.03
N PHE A 175 -14.66 -6.37 19.15
CA PHE A 175 -13.95 -5.34 18.39
C PHE A 175 -13.76 -4.10 19.26
N ASP A 176 -12.52 -3.74 19.52
CA ASP A 176 -12.09 -2.76 20.51
C ASP A 176 -12.19 -1.30 20.03
N ARG A 177 -12.66 -1.02 18.81
CA ARG A 177 -12.42 0.29 18.14
C ARG A 177 -13.61 0.97 17.45
N VAL A 178 -14.86 0.61 17.73
CA VAL A 178 -16.03 1.16 16.99
C VAL A 178 -16.26 2.65 17.20
N ASP A 179 -16.03 3.17 18.40
CA ASP A 179 -16.23 4.61 18.67
C ASP A 179 -15.08 5.50 18.19
N SER A 180 -14.10 4.91 17.50
CA SER A 180 -12.91 5.58 17.00
C SER A 180 -12.81 5.55 15.47
N MET A 181 -13.94 5.39 14.76
CA MET A 181 -13.91 5.52 13.29
C MET A 181 -13.40 6.89 12.88
N VAL A 182 -12.45 6.89 11.96
CA VAL A 182 -11.77 8.07 11.44
C VAL A 182 -12.10 8.28 9.98
N SER A 183 -12.00 9.52 9.51
CA SER A 183 -12.01 9.82 8.08
C SER A 183 -10.69 9.41 7.41
N LEU A 184 -10.65 9.43 6.08
CA LEU A 184 -9.39 9.20 5.34
C LEU A 184 -8.35 10.28 5.66
N GLU A 185 -8.76 11.54 5.79
CA GLU A 185 -7.89 12.67 6.16
C GLU A 185 -7.31 12.47 7.57
N ASP A 186 -8.13 12.11 8.55
CA ASP A 186 -7.66 11.79 9.91
C ASP A 186 -6.72 10.58 9.93
N TYR A 187 -6.93 9.62 9.03
CA TYR A 187 -6.04 8.47 8.91
C TYR A 187 -4.69 8.83 8.30
N GLU A 188 -4.66 9.78 7.35
CA GLU A 188 -3.45 10.31 6.76
C GLU A 188 -2.51 10.89 7.82
N ASN A 189 -3.06 11.68 8.74
CA ASN A 189 -2.33 12.30 9.84
C ASN A 189 -1.62 11.31 10.77
N LYS A 190 -1.97 10.01 10.74
CA LYS A 190 -1.28 8.96 11.53
C LYS A 190 0.07 8.54 10.93
N PHE A 191 0.39 8.96 9.71
CA PHE A 191 1.63 8.61 9.00
C PHE A 191 2.66 9.75 8.98
N HIS A 192 2.42 10.85 9.70
CA HIS A 192 3.34 11.98 9.90
C HIS A 192 3.83 12.02 11.35
#